data_AF-A0A2T4WJU4-F1
#
_entry.id   AF-A0A2T4WJU4-F1
#
_cell.length_a   1.000
_cell.length_b   1.000
_cell.length_c   1.000
_cell.angle_alpha   90.00
_cell.angle_beta   90.00
_cell.angle_gamma   90.00
#
_symmetry.space_group_name_H-M   'P 1'
#
loop_
_entity.id
_entity.type
_entity.pdbx_description
1 polymer ?
#
loop_
_entity_poly.entity_id
_entity_poly.type
_entity_poly.pdbx_seq_one_letter_code
_entity_poly.pdbx_strand_id
1 'polypeptide(L)'
;MAVSNNTVVLPSVTAAADGWLVIHNDDSMGGIVLPGIIGKVLVSKGVNTNVTVQLDAGVNIMPGQKLFPMLHLDNGTIGTYEFDGVGVFDGPEVFGNDAFPGNVIFTSFTVTQ
;
A
#
# COMPACT_ATOMS: atom_id res chain seq x y z
N MET A 1 -13.43 3.61 -2.15
CA MET A 1 -12.46 2.70 -2.79
C MET A 1 -13.24 1.53 -3.33
N ALA A 2 -12.89 1.03 -4.51
CA ALA A 2 -13.57 -0.09 -5.14
C ALA A 2 -12.53 -1.13 -5.57
N VAL A 3 -12.92 -2.40 -5.51
CA VAL A 3 -12.15 -3.51 -6.08
C VAL A 3 -12.95 -4.08 -7.25
N SER A 4 -12.34 -4.12 -8.42
CA SER A 4 -12.95 -4.72 -9.62
C SER A 4 -11.87 -5.40 -10.44
N ASN A 5 -12.11 -6.60 -10.94
CA ASN A 5 -11.18 -7.34 -11.81
C ASN A 5 -9.72 -7.43 -11.29
N ASN A 6 -9.53 -7.75 -10.01
CA ASN A 6 -8.19 -7.79 -9.39
C ASN A 6 -7.46 -6.43 -9.37
N THR A 7 -8.21 -5.34 -9.40
CA THR A 7 -7.66 -3.99 -9.37
C THR A 7 -8.27 -3.20 -8.22
N VAL A 8 -7.43 -2.52 -7.44
CA VAL A 8 -7.85 -1.61 -6.37
C VAL A 8 -7.75 -0.18 -6.88
N VAL A 9 -8.86 0.56 -6.84
CA VAL A 9 -8.88 1.97 -7.27
C VAL A 9 -9.03 2.88 -6.06
N LEU A 10 -8.04 3.77 -5.92
CA LEU A 10 -8.01 4.82 -4.90
C LEU A 10 -8.30 6.18 -5.59
N PRO A 11 -9.38 6.88 -5.19
CA PRO A 11 -9.75 8.15 -5.81
C PRO A 11 -8.67 9.22 -5.69
N SER A 12 -7.97 9.25 -4.56
CA SER A 12 -6.90 10.20 -4.28
C SER A 12 -5.90 9.60 -3.30
N VAL A 13 -4.62 9.83 -3.55
CA VAL A 13 -3.49 9.45 -2.70
C VAL A 13 -2.54 10.64 -2.67
N THR A 14 -2.29 11.17 -1.48
CA THR A 14 -1.34 12.27 -1.29
C THR A 14 -0.05 11.68 -0.73
N ALA A 15 1.04 11.75 -1.51
CA ALA A 15 2.35 11.29 -1.11
C ALA A 15 3.27 12.47 -0.78
N ALA A 16 4.05 12.39 0.29
CA ALA A 16 5.02 13.43 0.65
C ALA A 16 6.29 13.36 -0.21
N ALA A 17 6.57 12.20 -0.81
CA ALA A 17 7.69 11.95 -1.71
C ALA A 17 7.28 11.04 -2.89
N ASP A 18 8.17 10.92 -3.87
CA ASP A 18 8.03 9.87 -4.89
C ASP A 18 8.22 8.51 -4.22
N GLY A 19 7.42 7.53 -4.62
CA GLY A 19 7.37 6.27 -3.90
C GLY A 19 6.41 5.26 -4.48
N TRP A 20 6.06 4.31 -3.62
CA TRP A 20 5.15 3.21 -3.93
C TRP A 20 3.88 3.32 -3.12
N LEU A 21 2.75 3.11 -3.79
CA LEU A 21 1.54 2.71 -3.12
C LEU A 21 1.42 1.20 -3.24
N VAL A 22 1.44 0.52 -2.10
CA VAL A 22 1.29 -0.94 -2.04
C VAL A 22 0.00 -1.32 -1.35
N ILE A 23 -0.49 -2.53 -1.63
CA ILE A 23 -1.63 -3.12 -0.96
C ILE A 23 -1.13 -4.30 -0.13
N HIS A 24 -1.36 -4.26 1.17
CA HIS A 24 -1.20 -5.42 2.04
C HIS A 24 -2.53 -6.16 2.21
N ASN A 25 -2.41 -7.46 2.43
CA ASN A 25 -3.53 -8.34 2.69
C ASN A 25 -3.88 -8.38 4.18
N ASP A 26 -5.04 -8.96 4.52
CA ASP A 26 -5.38 -9.26 5.91
C ASP A 26 -4.82 -10.60 6.39
N ASP A 27 -4.67 -10.71 7.71
CA ASP A 27 -4.23 -11.92 8.41
C ASP A 27 -5.38 -12.90 8.71
N SER A 28 -6.53 -12.73 8.05
CA SER A 28 -7.80 -13.42 8.32
C SER A 28 -8.42 -13.19 9.72
N MET A 29 -7.79 -12.39 10.57
CA MET A 29 -8.33 -11.89 11.84
C MET A 29 -8.63 -10.38 11.80
N GLY A 30 -8.43 -9.76 10.63
CA GLY A 30 -8.65 -8.34 10.39
C GLY A 30 -7.45 -7.45 10.71
N GLY A 31 -6.30 -8.04 11.00
CA GLY A 31 -4.99 -7.38 11.06
C GLY A 31 -4.29 -7.36 9.71
N ILE A 32 -3.21 -6.58 9.61
CA ILE A 32 -2.41 -6.42 8.39
C ILE A 32 -1.29 -7.48 8.33
N VAL A 33 -1.05 -8.05 7.15
CA VAL A 33 0.12 -8.90 6.90
C VAL A 33 1.27 -8.05 6.39
N LEU A 34 2.40 -8.09 7.11
CA LEU A 34 3.65 -7.42 6.75
C LEU A 34 4.80 -8.44 6.73
N PRO A 35 5.87 -8.23 5.93
CA PRO A 35 6.05 -7.17 4.93
C PRO A 35 5.36 -7.47 3.59
N GLY A 36 4.71 -8.63 3.45
CA GLY A 36 4.16 -9.12 2.19
C GLY A 36 3.09 -8.19 1.60
N ILE A 37 3.19 -7.93 0.30
CA ILE A 37 2.23 -7.15 -0.49
C ILE A 37 1.51 -8.04 -1.50
N ILE A 38 0.37 -7.60 -1.98
CA ILE A 38 -0.43 -8.28 -3.00
C ILE A 38 -0.67 -7.42 -4.26
N GLY A 39 0.03 -6.28 -4.36
CA GLY A 39 -0.02 -5.36 -5.48
C GLY A 39 0.70 -4.06 -5.15
N LYS A 40 1.21 -3.38 -6.19
CA LYS A 40 1.92 -2.11 -6.06
C LYS A 40 1.81 -1.23 -7.30
N VAL A 41 1.97 0.07 -7.11
CA VAL A 41 2.09 1.06 -8.20
C VAL A 41 2.98 2.21 -7.76
N LEU A 42 3.69 2.81 -8.70
CA LEU A 42 4.45 4.05 -8.44
C LEU A 42 3.49 5.22 -8.29
N VAL A 43 3.81 6.11 -7.36
CA VAL A 43 3.15 7.39 -7.15
C VAL A 43 4.20 8.49 -7.07
N SER A 44 3.83 9.67 -7.55
CA SER A 44 4.71 10.84 -7.46
C SER A 44 4.36 11.67 -6.23
N LYS A 45 5.31 12.48 -5.76
CA LYS A 45 5.09 13.46 -4.71
C LYS A 45 3.90 14.37 -5.05
N GLY A 46 3.05 14.58 -4.06
CA GLY A 46 1.84 15.40 -4.17
C GLY A 46 0.58 14.55 -4.32
N VAL A 47 -0.43 15.12 -4.95
CA VAL A 47 -1.75 14.48 -5.08
C VAL A 47 -1.81 13.64 -6.36
N ASN A 48 -2.02 12.34 -6.18
CA ASN A 48 -2.24 11.38 -7.24
C ASN A 48 -3.73 11.00 -7.24
N THR A 49 -4.42 11.22 -8.36
CA THR A 49 -5.84 10.92 -8.49
C THR A 49 -6.08 9.67 -9.33
N ASN A 50 -7.15 8.92 -9.03
CA ASN A 50 -7.51 7.68 -9.74
C ASN A 50 -6.36 6.67 -9.79
N VAL A 51 -5.64 6.54 -8.67
CA VAL A 51 -4.53 5.59 -8.56
C VAL A 51 -5.10 4.18 -8.63
N THR A 52 -4.56 3.41 -9.56
CA THR A 52 -5.05 2.09 -9.90
C THR A 52 -3.94 1.10 -9.60
N VAL A 53 -4.16 0.24 -8.60
CA VAL A 53 -3.21 -0.79 -8.21
C VAL A 53 -3.69 -2.13 -8.75
N GLN A 54 -2.91 -2.71 -9.65
CA GLN A 54 -3.15 -4.07 -10.09
C GLN A 54 -2.65 -5.04 -9.01
N LEU A 55 -3.52 -5.96 -8.60
CA LEU A 55 -3.14 -7.02 -7.68
C LEU A 55 -2.38 -8.11 -8.44
N ASP A 56 -1.46 -8.76 -7.73
CA ASP A 56 -0.61 -9.81 -8.28
C ASP A 56 -1.43 -11.00 -8.79
N ALA A 57 -0.87 -11.72 -9.76
CA ALA A 57 -1.54 -12.87 -10.35
C ALA A 57 -1.81 -13.96 -9.29
N GLY A 58 -3.05 -14.45 -9.23
CA GLY A 58 -3.47 -15.48 -8.28
C GLY A 58 -3.92 -14.96 -6.91
N VAL A 59 -3.85 -13.65 -6.67
CA VAL A 59 -4.48 -13.02 -5.51
C VAL A 59 -5.99 -13.10 -5.67
N ASN A 60 -6.67 -13.82 -4.78
CA ASN A 60 -8.12 -13.88 -4.72
C ASN A 60 -8.62 -13.02 -3.56
N ILE A 61 -9.40 -12.00 -3.87
CA ILE A 61 -10.00 -11.11 -2.87
C ILE A 61 -11.46 -11.49 -2.65
N MET A 62 -11.86 -11.61 -1.38
CA MET A 62 -13.24 -11.96 -1.02
C MET A 62 -14.02 -10.72 -0.53
N PRO A 63 -15.35 -10.67 -0.76
CA PRO A 63 -16.20 -9.67 -0.12
C PRO A 63 -16.08 -9.76 1.39
N GLY A 64 -16.01 -8.60 2.07
CA GLY A 64 -15.83 -8.54 3.52
C GLY A 64 -14.37 -8.61 3.98
N GLN A 65 -13.43 -8.95 3.11
CA GLN A 65 -12.00 -8.93 3.40
C GLN A 65 -11.50 -7.50 3.60
N LYS A 66 -10.52 -7.29 4.49
CA LYS A 66 -9.84 -6.01 4.64
C LYS A 66 -8.58 -5.95 3.80
N LEU A 67 -8.38 -4.82 3.13
CA LEU A 67 -7.14 -4.49 2.44
C LEU A 67 -6.53 -3.24 3.06
N PHE A 68 -5.20 -3.18 3.03
CA PHE A 68 -4.45 -2.10 3.67
C PHE A 68 -3.52 -1.43 2.65
N PRO A 69 -3.98 -0.39 1.96
CA PRO A 69 -3.12 0.48 1.19
C PRO A 69 -2.13 1.22 2.11
N MET A 70 -0.85 1.16 1.78
CA MET A 70 0.24 1.81 2.50
C MET A 70 1.15 2.53 1.51
N LEU A 71 1.53 3.76 1.84
CA LEU A 71 2.56 4.49 1.09
C LEU A 71 3.94 4.09 1.58
N HIS A 72 4.86 3.93 0.66
CA HIS A 72 6.26 3.65 0.88
C HIS A 72 7.10 4.64 0.10
N LEU A 73 8.27 4.98 0.63
CA LEU A 73 9.27 5.75 -0.10
C LEU A 73 9.89 4.88 -1.21
N ASP A 74 10.53 5.52 -2.18
CA ASP A 74 11.45 4.89 -3.14
C ASP A 74 12.83 5.51 -2.93
N ASN A 75 13.56 5.01 -1.92
CA ASN A 75 14.83 5.59 -1.45
C ASN A 75 16.03 4.64 -1.58
N GLY A 76 15.79 3.42 -2.07
CA GLY A 76 16.83 2.48 -2.47
C GLY A 76 17.18 2.65 -3.95
N THR A 77 16.85 1.64 -4.74
CA THR A 77 17.02 1.65 -6.18
C THR A 77 15.76 2.18 -6.84
N ILE A 78 15.79 3.44 -7.28
CA ILE A 78 14.65 4.11 -7.93
C ILE A 78 13.93 3.20 -8.94
N GLY A 79 12.62 3.01 -8.73
CA GLY A 79 11.77 2.14 -9.54
C GLY A 79 11.82 0.66 -9.17
N THR A 80 12.50 0.28 -8.10
CA THR A 80 12.47 -1.04 -7.48
C THR A 80 11.73 -0.97 -6.15
N TYR A 81 11.08 -2.06 -5.73
CA TYR A 81 10.44 -2.13 -4.42
C TYR A 81 11.25 -3.07 -3.51
N GLU A 82 11.76 -2.54 -2.41
CA GLU A 82 12.80 -3.13 -1.57
C GLU A 82 12.40 -3.32 -0.09
N PHE A 83 11.14 -3.05 0.26
CA PHE A 83 10.67 -3.18 1.64
C PHE A 83 10.71 -4.64 2.15
N ASP A 84 11.46 -4.87 3.22
CA ASP A 84 11.61 -6.17 3.88
C ASP A 84 11.07 -6.20 5.33
N GLY A 85 10.53 -5.07 5.81
CA GLY A 85 10.00 -4.90 7.17
C GLY A 85 11.01 -4.52 8.25
N VAL A 86 12.32 -4.47 7.95
CA VAL A 86 13.39 -4.19 8.93
C VAL A 86 14.47 -3.24 8.44
N GLY A 87 14.68 -3.17 7.12
CA GLY A 87 15.66 -2.35 6.45
C GLY A 87 15.27 -0.87 6.37
N VAL A 88 16.18 -0.08 5.81
CA VAL A 88 16.01 1.37 5.61
C VAL A 88 15.47 1.73 4.23
N PHE A 89 15.41 0.76 3.32
CA PHE A 89 14.95 0.95 1.96
C PHE A 89 13.46 0.71 1.84
N ASP A 90 12.82 1.59 1.07
CA ASP A 90 11.39 1.65 0.80
C ASP A 90 10.54 1.47 2.06
N GLY A 91 10.98 2.10 3.15
CA GLY A 91 10.20 2.14 4.38
C GLY A 91 8.86 2.85 4.16
N PRO A 92 7.85 2.57 4.99
CA PRO A 92 6.56 3.24 4.90
C PRO A 92 6.71 4.75 5.07
N GLU A 93 5.90 5.50 4.34
CA GLU A 93 5.78 6.93 4.55
C GLU A 93 5.14 7.16 5.93
N VAL A 94 5.92 7.77 6.84
CA VAL A 94 5.47 8.12 8.18
C VAL A 94 5.18 9.62 8.26
N PHE A 95 4.09 9.99 8.94
CA PHE A 95 3.83 11.40 9.27
C PHE A 95 4.44 11.75 10.62
N GLY A 96 5.17 12.87 10.71
CA GLY A 96 5.90 13.21 11.92
C GLY A 96 7.20 12.41 12.05
N ASN A 97 7.66 12.22 13.28
CA ASN A 97 9.03 11.84 13.61
C ASN A 97 9.16 10.49 14.34
N ASP A 98 8.07 9.77 14.57
CA ASP A 98 8.14 8.44 15.16
C ASP A 98 8.51 7.39 14.12
N ALA A 99 9.38 6.46 14.51
CA ALA A 99 9.79 5.36 13.66
C ALA A 99 8.62 4.40 13.38
N PHE A 100 8.68 3.73 12.24
CA PHE A 100 7.80 2.59 11.95
C PHE A 100 7.77 1.59 13.12
N PRO A 101 6.60 1.07 13.53
CA PRO A 101 5.26 1.23 12.93
C PRO A 101 4.40 2.39 13.51
N GLY A 102 4.97 3.28 14.32
CA GLY A 102 4.21 4.22 15.16
C GLY A 102 3.32 5.22 14.42
N ASN A 103 3.79 5.76 13.28
CA ASN A 103 3.09 6.82 12.53
C ASN A 103 2.98 6.55 11.03
N VAL A 104 2.73 5.29 10.66
CA VAL A 104 2.57 4.93 9.25
C VAL A 104 1.28 5.53 8.68
N ILE A 105 1.39 6.21 7.54
CA ILE A 105 0.22 6.64 6.80
C ILE A 105 -0.32 5.43 6.04
N PHE A 106 -1.26 4.72 6.66
CA PHE A 106 -2.03 3.67 6.00
C PHE A 106 -3.51 3.83 6.32
N THR A 107 -4.34 3.33 5.42
CA THR A 107 -5.77 3.19 5.66
C THR A 107 -6.13 1.71 5.56
N SER A 108 -7.30 1.34 6.05
CA SER A 108 -7.92 0.07 5.68
C SER A 108 -9.27 0.33 5.03
N PHE A 109 -9.68 -0.54 4.14
CA PHE A 109 -11.05 -0.56 3.66
C PHE A 109 -11.51 -1.99 3.49
N THR A 110 -12.82 -2.19 3.67
CA THR A 110 -13.45 -3.49 3.44
C THR A 110 -13.86 -3.58 1.98
N VAL A 111 -13.55 -4.72 1.37
CA VAL A 111 -13.95 -5.03 0.01
C VAL A 111 -15.46 -5.18 -0.01
N THR A 112 -16.12 -4.27 -0.72
CA THR A 112 -17.55 -4.30 -0.99
C THR A 112 -17.72 -4.80 -2.41
N GLN A 113 -18.48 -5.88 -2.59
CA GLN A 113 -18.84 -6.42 -3.91
C GLN A 113 -20.13 -5.75 -4.39
#